data_AF-A0A0D2CCP5-F1
#
_entry.id   AF-A0A0D2CCP5-F1
#
_cell.length_a   1.000
_cell.length_b   1.000
_cell.length_c   1.000
_cell.angle_alpha   90.00
_cell.angle_beta   90.00
_cell.angle_gamma   90.00
#
_symmetry.space_group_name_H-M   'P 1'
#
loop_
_entity.id
_entity.type
_entity.pdbx_description
1 polymer ?
#
loop_
_entity_poly.entity_id
_entity_poly.type
_entity_poly.pdbx_seq_one_letter_code
_entity_poly.pdbx_strand_id
1 'polypeptide(L)'
;MACEGLNRQIAHPSEPLLTFDILATDEITDDVIKDAAALFSRAYGIWGPHAEERIGPFATHGRRVRMSLERLRQECLADRAENYLVRAMAGNSLVGHAFATCWDVDGRQVCWVTQLCVDPQHRRRRLATRLLLKLRESRENFTFGILSSHPAAILAALRSFGRGLEDVNLQVVRDHARGVMASSPVRYVRSATLKGRLFEEDSSQRVFCCADTNFWVDHMEPAEALAAVKARGLGWPFGDLPDGHEYLLLVKAV
;
A
#
# COMPACT_ATOMS: atom_id res chain seq x y z
N MET A 1 -5.17 -58.45 -23.19
CA MET A 1 -5.97 -57.64 -22.26
C MET A 1 -5.08 -57.34 -21.06
N ALA A 2 -4.35 -56.22 -21.04
CA ALA A 2 -4.79 -54.87 -20.62
C ALA A 2 -5.13 -54.84 -19.11
N CYS A 3 -4.61 -53.98 -18.23
CA CYS A 3 -3.77 -52.79 -18.30
C CYS A 3 -3.05 -52.62 -16.94
N GLU A 4 -1.76 -52.29 -16.94
CA GLU A 4 -1.06 -51.75 -15.77
C GLU A 4 -1.39 -50.26 -15.62
N GLY A 5 -2.04 -49.89 -14.53
CA GLY A 5 -2.35 -48.50 -14.18
C GLY A 5 -1.13 -47.79 -13.62
N LEU A 6 -0.43 -47.04 -14.47
CA LEU A 6 0.64 -46.14 -14.06
C LEU A 6 0.05 -44.94 -13.30
N ASN A 7 0.10 -44.99 -11.97
CA ASN A 7 -0.34 -43.90 -11.10
C ASN A 7 0.71 -42.77 -11.17
N ARG A 8 0.58 -41.87 -12.15
CA ARG A 8 1.38 -40.64 -12.21
C ARG A 8 0.93 -39.70 -11.08
N GLN A 9 1.68 -39.70 -9.98
CA GLN A 9 1.70 -38.55 -9.08
C GLN A 9 2.16 -37.35 -9.89
N ILE A 10 1.24 -36.45 -10.19
CA ILE A 10 1.55 -35.14 -10.74
C ILE A 10 2.31 -34.40 -9.63
N ALA A 11 3.63 -34.37 -9.73
CA ALA A 11 4.45 -33.49 -8.90
C ALA A 11 3.97 -32.06 -9.17
N HIS A 12 3.27 -31.47 -8.19
CA HIS A 12 3.04 -30.04 -8.23
C HIS A 12 4.41 -29.36 -8.28
N PRO A 13 4.68 -28.50 -9.27
CA PRO A 13 5.93 -27.77 -9.30
C PRO A 13 6.07 -27.03 -7.97
N SER A 14 7.17 -27.29 -7.27
CA SER A 14 7.49 -26.60 -6.01
C SER A 14 7.43 -25.10 -6.27
N GLU A 15 6.60 -24.38 -5.51
CA GLU A 15 6.52 -22.93 -5.65
C GLU A 15 7.92 -22.33 -5.48
N PRO A 16 8.31 -21.37 -6.35
CA PRO A 16 9.63 -20.77 -6.26
C PRO A 16 9.81 -20.14 -4.88
N LEU A 17 10.96 -20.42 -4.26
CA LEU A 17 11.32 -19.82 -2.98
C LEU A 17 11.36 -18.30 -3.13
N LEU A 18 10.64 -17.60 -2.25
CA LEU A 18 10.64 -16.14 -2.23
C LEU A 18 11.81 -15.60 -1.41
N THR A 19 12.62 -14.74 -2.02
CA THR A 19 13.67 -13.97 -1.35
C THR A 19 13.24 -12.52 -1.12
N PHE A 20 13.78 -11.89 -0.08
CA PHE A 20 13.41 -10.54 0.35
C PHE A 20 14.66 -9.71 0.61
N ASP A 21 14.77 -8.60 -0.09
CA ASP A 21 15.85 -7.63 0.10
C ASP A 21 15.29 -6.27 0.48
N ILE A 22 16.08 -5.49 1.21
CA ILE A 22 15.85 -4.06 1.42
C ILE A 22 17.00 -3.31 0.75
N LEU A 23 16.67 -2.31 -0.05
CA LEU A 23 17.62 -1.43 -0.74
C LEU A 23 17.49 -0.02 -0.14
N ALA A 24 18.62 0.59 0.19
CA ALA A 24 18.71 1.99 0.60
C ALA A 24 18.70 2.93 -0.61
N THR A 25 18.59 4.25 -0.38
CA THR A 25 18.45 5.28 -1.43
C THR A 25 19.45 5.13 -2.59
N ASP A 26 20.72 4.87 -2.29
CA ASP A 26 21.82 4.74 -3.25
C ASP A 26 21.80 3.41 -4.04
N GLU A 27 21.13 2.40 -3.52
CA GLU A 27 20.96 1.08 -4.17
C GLU A 27 19.71 1.03 -5.08
N ILE A 28 18.82 2.03 -5.00
CA ILE A 28 17.61 2.12 -5.84
C ILE A 28 17.98 2.70 -7.21
N THR A 29 18.44 1.83 -8.11
CA THR A 29 18.83 2.20 -9.48
C THR A 29 17.63 2.37 -10.43
N ASP A 30 17.87 2.96 -11.59
CA ASP A 30 16.88 3.08 -12.67
C ASP A 30 16.29 1.73 -13.09
N ASP A 31 17.09 0.67 -13.14
CA ASP A 31 16.59 -0.65 -13.53
C ASP A 31 15.67 -1.25 -12.46
N VAL A 32 16.00 -1.05 -11.18
CA VAL A 32 15.12 -1.41 -10.07
C VAL A 32 13.78 -0.65 -10.14
N ILE A 33 13.83 0.64 -10.46
CA ILE A 33 12.63 1.47 -10.63
C ILE A 33 11.81 1.01 -11.85
N LYS A 34 12.46 0.65 -12.97
CA LYS A 34 11.77 0.12 -14.17
C LYS A 34 11.02 -1.17 -13.83
N ASP A 35 11.64 -2.09 -13.11
CA ASP A 35 11.00 -3.35 -12.71
C ASP A 35 9.78 -3.12 -11.82
N ALA A 36 9.91 -2.21 -10.84
CA ALA A 36 8.81 -1.84 -9.96
C ALA A 36 7.67 -1.12 -10.72
N ALA A 37 8.00 -0.23 -11.65
CA ALA A 37 7.03 0.47 -12.50
C ALA A 37 6.29 -0.49 -13.44
N ALA A 38 7.00 -1.50 -13.96
CA ALA A 38 6.42 -2.57 -14.78
C ALA A 38 5.47 -3.46 -13.95
N LEU A 39 5.85 -3.83 -12.72
CA LEU A 39 4.97 -4.54 -11.79
C LEU A 39 3.74 -3.72 -11.44
N PHE A 40 3.91 -2.46 -11.05
CA PHE A 40 2.80 -1.58 -10.74
C PHE A 40 1.80 -1.49 -11.91
N SER A 41 2.30 -1.22 -13.11
CA SER A 41 1.47 -1.00 -14.31
C SER A 41 0.67 -2.23 -14.74
N ARG A 42 1.15 -3.46 -14.43
CA ARG A 42 0.42 -4.70 -14.71
C ARG A 42 -0.50 -5.12 -13.56
N ALA A 43 -0.12 -4.84 -12.31
CA ALA A 43 -0.72 -5.44 -11.13
C ALA A 43 -1.72 -4.54 -10.42
N TYR A 44 -1.49 -3.22 -10.33
CA TYR A 44 -2.14 -2.35 -9.34
C TYR A 44 -3.68 -2.31 -9.44
N GLY A 45 -4.23 -1.32 -10.12
CA GLY A 45 -5.67 -1.09 -10.21
C GLY A 45 -6.05 -0.56 -11.58
N ILE A 46 -7.34 -0.32 -11.78
CA ILE A 46 -7.89 0.33 -12.96
C ILE A 46 -8.51 1.67 -12.57
N TRP A 47 -8.65 2.58 -13.51
CA TRP A 47 -9.31 3.86 -13.28
C TRP A 47 -10.83 3.70 -13.12
N GLY A 48 -11.37 4.41 -12.13
CA GLY A 48 -12.81 4.45 -11.84
C GLY A 48 -13.59 5.28 -12.87
N PRO A 49 -14.93 5.28 -12.79
CA PRO A 49 -15.80 5.92 -13.78
C PRO A 49 -15.62 7.44 -13.86
N HIS A 50 -15.25 8.09 -12.76
CA HIS A 50 -15.08 9.54 -12.67
C HIS A 50 -13.64 10.02 -12.93
N ALA A 51 -12.70 9.11 -13.19
CA ALA A 51 -11.29 9.46 -13.27
C ALA A 51 -10.98 10.38 -14.46
N GLU A 52 -11.52 10.07 -15.64
CA GLU A 52 -11.26 10.85 -16.86
C GLU A 52 -11.76 12.30 -16.74
N GLU A 53 -12.94 12.50 -16.15
CA GLU A 53 -13.50 13.83 -15.88
C GLU A 53 -12.65 14.63 -14.87
N ARG A 54 -12.14 13.96 -13.83
CA ARG A 54 -11.48 14.60 -12.69
C ARG A 54 -10.01 14.88 -12.90
N ILE A 55 -9.30 13.98 -13.57
CA ILE A 55 -7.84 14.05 -13.70
C ILE A 55 -7.36 13.97 -15.15
N GLY A 56 -8.26 13.75 -16.12
CA GLY A 56 -7.99 13.93 -17.55
C GLY A 56 -7.93 12.63 -18.38
N PRO A 57 -7.73 12.74 -19.71
CA PRO A 57 -7.94 11.66 -20.68
C PRO A 57 -6.98 10.47 -20.53
N PHE A 58 -5.86 10.62 -19.83
CA PHE A 58 -4.97 9.49 -19.52
C PHE A 58 -5.60 8.50 -18.53
N ALA A 59 -6.63 8.93 -17.79
CA ALA A 59 -7.31 8.15 -16.76
C ALA A 59 -8.64 7.57 -17.25
N THR A 60 -8.68 7.06 -18.47
CA THR A 60 -9.87 6.42 -19.05
C THR A 60 -10.35 5.27 -18.18
N HIS A 61 -11.66 5.26 -17.88
CA HIS A 61 -12.30 4.21 -17.09
C HIS A 61 -11.98 2.80 -17.62
N GLY A 62 -11.72 1.87 -16.70
CA GLY A 62 -11.42 0.47 -17.02
C GLY A 62 -9.98 0.23 -17.49
N ARG A 63 -9.21 1.27 -17.83
CA ARG A 63 -7.78 1.12 -18.13
C ARG A 63 -6.96 0.98 -16.85
N ARG A 64 -5.89 0.19 -16.92
CA ARG A 64 -4.91 0.06 -15.84
C ARG A 64 -4.28 1.41 -15.51
N VAL A 65 -4.14 1.68 -14.22
CA VAL A 65 -3.23 2.72 -13.72
C VAL A 65 -1.81 2.32 -14.11
N ARG A 66 -1.13 3.18 -14.87
CA ARG A 66 0.25 2.95 -15.31
C ARG A 66 1.18 3.96 -14.71
N MET A 67 2.43 3.55 -14.54
CA MET A 67 3.49 4.39 -14.00
C MET A 67 4.72 4.22 -14.86
N SER A 68 5.31 5.34 -15.31
CA SER A 68 6.64 5.34 -15.91
C SER A 68 7.71 5.34 -14.81
N LEU A 69 8.97 5.13 -15.20
CA LEU A 69 10.10 5.28 -14.27
C LEU A 69 10.13 6.69 -13.65
N GLU A 70 9.96 7.72 -14.47
CA GLU A 70 10.06 9.12 -14.04
C GLU A 70 8.93 9.44 -13.06
N ARG A 71 7.71 8.98 -13.36
CA ARG A 71 6.57 9.17 -12.46
C ARG A 71 6.74 8.39 -11.16
N LEU A 72 7.23 7.15 -11.21
CA LEU A 72 7.47 6.37 -9.99
C LEU A 72 8.51 7.07 -9.11
N ARG A 73 9.61 7.52 -9.69
CA ARG A 73 10.65 8.26 -8.97
C ARG A 73 10.05 9.50 -8.31
N GLN A 74 9.32 10.32 -9.06
CA GLN A 74 8.74 11.57 -8.54
C GLN A 74 7.70 11.35 -7.43
N GLU A 75 6.88 10.30 -7.52
CA GLU A 75 5.78 10.06 -6.59
C GLU A 75 6.20 9.23 -5.37
N CYS A 76 7.21 8.35 -5.52
CA CYS A 76 7.57 7.36 -4.49
C CYS A 76 8.91 7.62 -3.80
N LEU A 77 9.83 8.38 -4.43
CA LEU A 77 11.18 8.64 -3.92
C LEU A 77 11.34 10.14 -3.70
N ALA A 78 11.20 10.59 -2.46
CA ALA A 78 11.36 12.02 -2.20
C ALA A 78 12.83 12.43 -2.29
N ASP A 79 13.08 13.55 -2.97
CA ASP A 79 14.41 14.13 -3.09
C ASP A 79 14.98 14.49 -1.71
N ARG A 80 16.26 14.19 -1.50
CA ARG A 80 17.00 14.50 -0.26
C ARG A 80 16.38 13.91 1.01
N ALA A 81 15.63 12.82 0.89
CA ALA A 81 15.12 12.04 2.00
C ALA A 81 15.75 10.63 2.02
N GLU A 82 15.61 9.94 3.15
CA GLU A 82 15.93 8.52 3.22
C GLU A 82 14.83 7.72 2.56
N ASN A 83 15.16 7.01 1.48
CA ASN A 83 14.23 6.17 0.75
C ASN A 83 14.65 4.72 0.88
N TYR A 84 13.66 3.84 0.96
CA TYR A 84 13.85 2.40 1.07
C TYR A 84 12.94 1.69 0.07
N LEU A 85 13.47 0.64 -0.54
CA LEU A 85 12.69 -0.30 -1.32
C LEU A 85 12.85 -1.69 -0.70
N VAL A 86 11.75 -2.25 -0.22
CA VAL A 86 11.69 -3.69 0.04
C VAL A 86 11.16 -4.40 -1.19
N ARG A 87 11.87 -5.41 -1.67
CA ARG A 87 11.45 -6.22 -2.83
C ARG A 87 11.33 -7.69 -2.45
N ALA A 88 10.35 -8.36 -3.04
CA ALA A 88 10.19 -9.79 -3.00
C ALA A 88 10.42 -10.38 -4.40
N MET A 89 11.35 -11.33 -4.49
CA MET A 89 11.73 -11.97 -5.74
C MET A 89 11.31 -13.44 -5.75
N ALA A 90 10.77 -13.90 -6.87
CA ALA A 90 10.59 -15.31 -7.18
C ALA A 90 11.63 -15.69 -8.26
N GLY A 91 12.78 -16.20 -7.82
CA GLY A 91 13.96 -16.29 -8.68
C GLY A 91 14.41 -14.88 -9.11
N ASN A 92 14.42 -14.61 -10.42
CA ASN A 92 14.81 -13.30 -10.97
C ASN A 92 13.60 -12.36 -11.21
N SER A 93 12.39 -12.78 -10.86
CA SER A 93 11.18 -12.00 -11.11
C SER A 93 10.72 -11.24 -9.88
N LEU A 94 10.55 -9.92 -10.01
CA LEU A 94 9.92 -9.08 -8.99
C LEU A 94 8.42 -9.40 -8.90
N VAL A 95 7.99 -9.90 -7.73
CA VAL A 95 6.60 -10.31 -7.46
C VAL A 95 5.90 -9.45 -6.41
N GLY A 96 6.63 -8.58 -5.74
CA GLY A 96 6.06 -7.59 -4.84
C GLY A 96 7.10 -6.59 -4.37
N HIS A 97 6.66 -5.39 -4.04
CA HIS A 97 7.53 -4.36 -3.48
C HIS A 97 6.79 -3.39 -2.56
N ALA A 98 7.56 -2.75 -1.68
CA ALA A 98 7.13 -1.62 -0.87
C ALA A 98 8.19 -0.52 -0.95
N PHE A 99 7.83 0.63 -1.53
CA PHE A 99 8.62 1.86 -1.39
C PHE A 99 8.23 2.57 -0.10
N ALA A 100 9.21 3.15 0.56
CA ALA A 100 8.99 4.01 1.71
C ALA A 100 9.98 5.16 1.75
N THR A 101 9.54 6.28 2.34
CA THR A 101 10.37 7.45 2.61
C THR A 101 10.34 7.75 4.11
N CYS A 102 11.51 8.02 4.68
CA CYS A 102 11.65 8.36 6.09
C CYS A 102 12.09 9.81 6.28
N TRP A 103 11.57 10.45 7.34
CA TRP A 103 11.94 11.80 7.75
C TRP A 103 11.63 12.03 9.23
N ASP A 104 12.20 13.10 9.77
CA ASP A 104 11.93 13.57 11.13
C ASP A 104 10.92 14.70 11.15
N VAL A 105 10.00 14.65 12.11
CA VAL A 105 9.06 15.74 12.41
C VAL A 105 8.81 15.80 13.92
N ASP A 106 9.02 16.95 14.55
CA ASP A 106 8.79 17.17 15.98
C ASP A 106 9.42 16.09 16.90
N GLY A 107 10.66 15.67 16.56
CA GLY A 107 11.40 14.64 17.30
C GLY A 107 10.89 13.21 17.09
N ARG A 108 10.05 12.99 16.07
CA ARG A 108 9.51 11.68 15.67
C ARG A 108 10.08 11.25 14.33
N GLN A 109 10.66 10.05 14.33
CA GLN A 109 11.02 9.35 13.10
C GLN A 109 9.76 8.77 12.45
N VAL A 110 9.49 9.19 11.22
CA VAL A 110 8.39 8.69 10.39
C VAL A 110 8.95 7.82 9.28
N CYS A 111 8.30 6.69 9.00
CA CYS A 111 8.52 5.87 7.80
C CYS A 111 7.20 5.74 7.06
N TRP A 112 7.06 6.38 5.91
CA TRP A 112 5.84 6.37 5.14
C TRP A 112 5.92 5.45 3.94
N VAL A 113 5.01 4.49 3.84
CA VAL A 113 4.89 3.62 2.67
C VAL A 113 4.27 4.41 1.53
N THR A 114 5.08 4.76 0.53
CA THR A 114 4.66 5.57 -0.63
C THR A 114 4.03 4.73 -1.73
N GLN A 115 4.40 3.46 -1.82
CA GLN A 115 3.76 2.50 -2.73
C GLN A 115 3.91 1.08 -2.23
N LEU A 116 2.83 0.31 -2.24
CA LEU A 116 2.82 -1.12 -1.94
C LEU A 116 2.16 -1.85 -3.11
N CYS A 117 2.90 -2.73 -3.78
CA CYS A 117 2.39 -3.49 -4.91
C CYS A 117 2.71 -4.98 -4.76
N VAL A 118 1.74 -5.83 -5.07
CA VAL A 118 1.89 -7.29 -5.08
C VAL A 118 1.27 -7.83 -6.35
N ASP A 119 2.03 -8.68 -7.04
CA ASP A 119 1.58 -9.40 -8.21
C ASP A 119 0.29 -10.20 -7.89
N PRO A 120 -0.78 -10.13 -8.71
CA PRO A 120 -2.05 -10.80 -8.42
C PRO A 120 -1.92 -12.29 -8.14
N GLN A 121 -0.98 -12.98 -8.77
CA GLN A 121 -0.75 -14.42 -8.56
C GLN A 121 -0.17 -14.73 -7.18
N HIS A 122 0.43 -13.73 -6.53
CA HIS A 122 1.07 -13.82 -5.22
C HIS A 122 0.27 -13.12 -4.11
N ARG A 123 -0.90 -12.54 -4.43
CA ARG A 123 -1.83 -11.96 -3.43
C ARG A 123 -2.42 -13.04 -2.53
N ARG A 124 -2.95 -12.62 -1.37
CA ARG A 124 -3.55 -13.49 -0.34
C ARG A 124 -2.60 -14.53 0.28
N ARG A 125 -1.29 -14.40 0.06
CA ARG A 125 -0.22 -15.25 0.63
C ARG A 125 0.64 -14.52 1.67
N ARG A 126 0.06 -13.51 2.32
CA ARG A 126 0.73 -12.62 3.29
C ARG A 126 1.98 -11.90 2.74
N LEU A 127 2.15 -11.81 1.42
CA LEU A 127 3.34 -11.21 0.81
C LEU A 127 3.49 -9.72 1.18
N ALA A 128 2.40 -8.95 1.11
CA ALA A 128 2.37 -7.57 1.57
C ALA A 128 2.81 -7.43 3.03
N THR A 129 2.31 -8.28 3.93
CA THR A 129 2.71 -8.30 5.34
C THR A 129 4.21 -8.60 5.50
N ARG A 130 4.75 -9.56 4.74
CA ARG A 130 6.19 -9.89 4.79
C ARG A 130 7.07 -8.74 4.29
N LEU A 131 6.66 -8.04 3.22
CA LEU A 131 7.34 -6.84 2.72
C LEU A 131 7.39 -5.74 3.80
N LEU A 132 6.25 -5.46 4.44
CA LEU A 132 6.17 -4.43 5.47
C LEU A 132 6.88 -4.82 6.78
N LEU A 133 6.86 -6.09 7.17
CA LEU A 133 7.67 -6.58 8.30
C LEU A 133 9.16 -6.42 8.04
N LYS A 134 9.62 -6.72 6.82
CA LYS A 134 11.01 -6.50 6.40
C LYS A 134 11.38 -5.02 6.43
N LEU A 135 10.47 -4.13 6.00
CA LEU A 135 10.67 -2.67 6.09
C LEU A 135 10.84 -2.21 7.54
N ARG A 136 10.13 -2.84 8.48
CA ARG A 136 10.20 -2.50 9.92
C ARG A 136 11.52 -2.89 10.58
N GLU A 137 12.26 -3.87 10.05
CA GLU A 137 13.53 -4.30 10.66
C GLU A 137 14.48 -3.10 10.86
N SER A 138 15.03 -2.95 12.07
CA SER A 138 15.88 -1.82 12.50
C SER A 138 15.16 -0.46 12.56
N ARG A 139 13.82 -0.45 12.58
CA ARG A 139 12.95 0.74 12.68
C ARG A 139 11.85 0.55 13.73
N GLU A 140 12.16 -0.13 14.83
CA GLU A 140 11.20 -0.53 15.86
C GLU A 140 10.56 0.66 16.59
N ASN A 141 11.21 1.83 16.59
CA ASN A 141 10.70 3.05 17.23
C ASN A 141 10.01 4.01 16.26
N PHE A 142 9.95 3.69 14.97
CA PHE A 142 9.40 4.58 13.96
C PHE A 142 7.87 4.62 14.03
N THR A 143 7.32 5.74 13.56
CA THR A 143 5.89 5.86 13.25
C THR A 143 5.69 5.55 11.78
N PHE A 144 4.92 4.51 11.48
CA PHE A 144 4.65 4.07 10.12
C PHE A 144 3.35 4.67 9.59
N GLY A 145 3.38 5.18 8.37
CA GLY A 145 2.22 5.76 7.70
C GLY A 145 1.94 5.12 6.34
N ILE A 146 0.67 5.07 5.94
CA ILE A 146 0.25 4.67 4.59
C ILE A 146 -1.09 5.34 4.25
N LEU A 147 -1.23 5.76 2.99
CA LEU A 147 -2.51 6.02 2.35
C LEU A 147 -2.79 4.89 1.36
N SER A 148 -3.98 4.30 1.42
CA SER A 148 -4.40 3.33 0.43
C SER A 148 -5.92 3.26 0.29
N SER A 149 -6.42 3.17 -0.94
CA SER A 149 -7.82 2.84 -1.19
C SER A 149 -8.16 1.38 -0.87
N HIS A 150 -7.15 0.50 -0.74
CA HIS A 150 -7.37 -0.94 -0.65
C HIS A 150 -7.29 -1.45 0.81
N PRO A 151 -8.37 -2.05 1.36
CA PRO A 151 -8.38 -2.55 2.74
C PRO A 151 -7.26 -3.55 3.06
N ALA A 152 -6.93 -4.43 2.10
CA ALA A 152 -5.82 -5.38 2.23
C ALA A 152 -4.46 -4.71 2.54
N ALA A 153 -4.18 -3.51 2.01
CA ALA A 153 -2.96 -2.77 2.31
C ALA A 153 -2.97 -2.24 3.75
N ILE A 154 -4.10 -1.68 4.20
CA ILE A 154 -4.29 -1.21 5.58
C ILE A 154 -4.17 -2.37 6.58
N LEU A 155 -4.76 -3.53 6.27
CA LEU A 155 -4.62 -4.73 7.11
C LEU A 155 -3.19 -5.25 7.17
N ALA A 156 -2.48 -5.24 6.03
CA ALA A 156 -1.08 -5.63 5.99
C ALA A 156 -0.24 -4.69 6.86
N ALA A 157 -0.45 -3.38 6.78
CA ALA A 157 0.25 -2.40 7.59
C ALA A 157 -0.09 -2.51 9.07
N LEU A 158 -1.37 -2.66 9.44
CA LEU A 158 -1.80 -2.89 10.82
C LEU A 158 -1.18 -4.15 11.42
N ARG A 159 -1.03 -5.23 10.64
CA ARG A 159 -0.38 -6.47 11.09
C ARG A 159 1.14 -6.38 11.18
N SER A 160 1.75 -5.51 10.38
CA SER A 160 3.21 -5.43 10.27
C SER A 160 3.78 -4.41 11.25
N PHE A 161 3.08 -3.31 11.46
CA PHE A 161 3.54 -2.19 12.29
C PHE A 161 2.76 -2.07 13.61
N GLY A 162 1.53 -2.57 13.67
CA GLY A 162 0.68 -2.49 14.85
C GLY A 162 0.34 -3.85 15.45
N ARG A 163 -0.79 -3.90 16.16
CA ARG A 163 -1.35 -5.11 16.78
C ARG A 163 -2.44 -5.77 15.92
N GLY A 164 -2.63 -5.28 14.70
CA GLY A 164 -3.68 -5.69 13.78
C GLY A 164 -5.00 -4.94 13.93
N LEU A 165 -6.05 -5.46 13.29
CA LEU A 165 -7.36 -4.81 13.21
C LEU A 165 -8.15 -4.88 14.53
N GLU A 166 -7.82 -5.84 15.39
CA GLU A 166 -8.48 -6.07 16.67
C GLU A 166 -8.12 -5.00 17.72
N ASP A 167 -7.01 -4.29 17.51
CA ASP A 167 -6.47 -3.30 18.44
C ASP A 167 -5.93 -2.09 17.67
N VAL A 168 -6.83 -1.46 16.89
CA VAL A 168 -6.52 -0.25 16.13
C VAL A 168 -6.64 0.97 17.04
N ASN A 169 -5.52 1.63 17.29
CA ASN A 169 -5.50 2.92 17.98
C ASN A 169 -5.37 4.08 16.98
N LEU A 170 -6.48 4.78 16.71
CA LEU A 170 -6.50 5.97 15.85
C LEU A 170 -6.10 7.27 16.57
N GLN A 171 -5.72 7.23 17.86
CA GLN A 171 -5.22 8.43 18.55
C GLN A 171 -3.94 8.95 17.91
N VAL A 172 -3.02 8.06 17.52
CA VAL A 172 -1.79 8.45 16.81
C VAL A 172 -2.12 9.23 15.54
N VAL A 173 -3.16 8.81 14.80
CA VAL A 173 -3.64 9.53 13.63
C VAL A 173 -4.21 10.89 14.02
N ARG A 174 -5.12 10.96 14.99
CA ARG A 174 -5.73 12.21 15.45
C ARG A 174 -4.69 13.24 15.89
N ASP A 175 -3.70 12.80 16.65
CA ASP A 175 -2.74 13.68 17.32
C ASP A 175 -1.61 14.14 16.37
N HIS A 176 -1.26 13.32 15.38
CA HIS A 176 -0.04 13.54 14.60
C HIS A 176 -0.22 13.60 13.08
N ALA A 177 -1.32 13.11 12.50
CA ALA A 177 -1.45 13.02 11.05
C ALA A 177 -1.29 14.38 10.35
N ARG A 178 -1.82 15.46 10.94
CA ARG A 178 -1.71 16.81 10.35
C ARG A 178 -0.26 17.26 10.21
N GLY A 179 0.54 17.13 11.28
CA GLY A 179 1.95 17.52 11.27
C GLY A 179 2.81 16.59 10.41
N VAL A 180 2.57 15.28 10.51
CA VAL A 180 3.27 14.26 9.69
C VAL A 180 3.03 14.49 8.21
N MET A 181 1.77 14.66 7.77
CA MET A 181 1.48 14.88 6.36
C MET A 181 1.99 16.23 5.87
N ALA A 182 1.80 17.32 6.63
CA ALA A 182 2.27 18.65 6.24
C ALA A 182 3.81 18.74 6.09
N SER A 183 4.56 18.00 6.90
CA SER A 183 6.03 17.91 6.83
C SER A 183 6.55 16.91 5.81
N SER A 184 5.68 16.08 5.23
CA SER A 184 6.10 14.99 4.35
C SER A 184 6.90 15.53 3.16
N PRO A 185 8.08 14.95 2.87
CA PRO A 185 8.83 15.29 1.67
C PRO A 185 8.14 14.75 0.40
N VAL A 186 7.29 13.73 0.54
CA VAL A 186 6.51 13.12 -0.54
C VAL A 186 5.32 14.00 -0.90
N ARG A 187 5.28 14.48 -2.16
CA ARG A 187 4.32 15.49 -2.61
C ARG A 187 2.87 15.09 -2.41
N TYR A 188 2.46 13.89 -2.86
CA TYR A 188 1.05 13.48 -2.80
C TYR A 188 0.54 13.41 -1.35
N VAL A 189 1.39 12.93 -0.43
CA VAL A 189 1.10 12.88 1.02
C VAL A 189 0.93 14.29 1.58
N ARG A 190 1.84 15.20 1.23
CA ARG A 190 1.81 16.59 1.70
C ARG A 190 0.61 17.38 1.19
N SER A 191 0.16 17.10 -0.03
CA SER A 191 -1.00 17.77 -0.63
C SER A 191 -2.34 17.14 -0.28
N ALA A 192 -2.35 15.93 0.29
CA ALA A 192 -3.58 15.25 0.63
C ALA A 192 -4.32 15.94 1.78
N THR A 193 -5.65 16.00 1.69
CA THR A 193 -6.48 16.71 2.68
C THR A 193 -7.11 15.70 3.63
N LEU A 194 -6.86 15.83 4.94
CA LEU A 194 -7.49 14.98 5.96
C LEU A 194 -9.02 15.08 5.93
N LYS A 195 -9.71 13.94 5.94
CA LYS A 195 -11.17 13.83 5.83
C LYS A 195 -11.77 12.78 6.75
N GLY A 196 -13.04 12.99 7.09
CA GLY A 196 -13.84 12.10 7.93
C GLY A 196 -14.00 12.55 9.38
N ARG A 197 -14.89 11.85 10.10
CA ARG A 197 -15.31 12.16 11.48
C ARG A 197 -14.18 12.23 12.50
N LEU A 198 -13.00 11.65 12.21
CA LEU A 198 -11.84 11.78 13.09
C LEU A 198 -11.34 13.22 13.17
N PHE A 199 -11.48 13.99 12.09
CA PHE A 199 -10.93 15.34 11.92
C PHE A 199 -11.99 16.44 11.80
N GLU A 200 -13.22 16.09 11.42
CA GLU A 200 -14.32 17.03 11.19
C GLU A 200 -15.49 16.71 12.14
N GLU A 201 -15.96 17.70 12.91
CA GLU A 201 -17.00 17.52 13.93
C GLU A 201 -18.41 17.26 13.35
N ASP A 202 -18.68 17.77 12.14
CA ASP A 202 -20.01 17.80 11.52
C ASP A 202 -20.05 17.10 10.16
N SER A 203 -19.63 15.82 10.13
CA SER A 203 -19.65 15.06 8.88
C SER A 203 -20.85 14.10 8.87
N SER A 204 -21.80 14.34 7.96
CA SER A 204 -22.79 13.33 7.50
C SER A 204 -22.15 12.14 6.77
N GLN A 205 -20.81 12.13 6.68
CA GLN A 205 -20.03 11.15 5.96
C GLN A 205 -19.95 9.82 6.74
N ARG A 206 -20.05 8.72 6.00
CA ARG A 206 -19.87 7.36 6.52
C ARG A 206 -18.40 7.00 6.76
N VAL A 207 -17.47 7.80 6.26
CA VAL A 207 -16.04 7.63 6.47
C VAL A 207 -15.61 8.18 7.83
N PHE A 208 -14.72 7.47 8.50
CA PHE A 208 -14.20 7.88 9.80
C PHE A 208 -12.80 8.47 9.69
N CYS A 209 -11.89 7.83 8.94
CA CYS A 209 -10.49 8.24 8.84
C CYS A 209 -9.93 7.99 7.44
N CYS A 210 -9.81 9.07 6.65
CA CYS A 210 -9.23 9.04 5.31
C CYS A 210 -8.51 10.35 4.98
N ALA A 211 -7.96 10.42 3.77
CA ALA A 211 -7.58 11.67 3.15
C ALA A 211 -8.09 11.72 1.70
N ASP A 212 -8.46 12.92 1.25
CA ASP A 212 -8.64 13.21 -0.17
C ASP A 212 -7.26 13.30 -0.83
N THR A 213 -6.96 12.33 -1.69
CA THR A 213 -5.69 12.25 -2.43
C THR A 213 -5.89 12.52 -3.92
N ASN A 214 -7.11 12.88 -4.33
CA ASN A 214 -7.51 13.02 -5.73
C ASN A 214 -7.18 11.76 -6.57
N PHE A 215 -7.29 10.58 -5.95
CA PHE A 215 -6.92 9.30 -6.55
C PHE A 215 -8.14 8.46 -6.96
N TRP A 216 -8.57 8.63 -8.21
CA TRP A 216 -9.85 8.13 -8.73
C TRP A 216 -9.76 6.70 -9.30
N VAL A 217 -9.32 5.75 -8.47
CA VAL A 217 -9.31 4.33 -8.87
C VAL A 217 -10.66 3.67 -8.71
N ASP A 218 -10.86 2.58 -9.45
CA ASP A 218 -12.01 1.73 -9.26
C ASP A 218 -11.97 1.06 -7.89
N HIS A 219 -13.09 1.13 -7.17
CA HIS A 219 -13.22 0.62 -5.82
C HIS A 219 -13.92 -0.75 -5.74
N MET A 220 -14.15 -1.45 -6.85
CA MET A 220 -14.83 -2.75 -6.84
C MET A 220 -14.01 -3.82 -6.10
N GLU A 221 -12.76 -4.06 -6.51
CA GLU A 221 -11.86 -5.00 -5.79
C GLU A 221 -11.63 -4.58 -4.32
N PRO A 222 -11.37 -3.28 -4.00
CA PRO A 222 -11.35 -2.80 -2.63
C PRO A 222 -12.63 -3.07 -1.83
N ALA A 223 -13.81 -2.87 -2.40
CA ALA A 223 -15.10 -3.08 -1.74
C ALA A 223 -15.35 -4.57 -1.45
N GLU A 224 -15.01 -5.47 -2.38
CA GLU A 224 -15.06 -6.92 -2.16
C GLU A 224 -14.12 -7.34 -1.03
N ALA A 225 -12.91 -6.79 -1.00
CA ALA A 225 -11.96 -7.04 0.08
C ALA A 225 -12.50 -6.56 1.44
N LEU A 226 -13.16 -5.40 1.48
CA LEU A 226 -13.81 -4.89 2.70
C LEU A 226 -14.98 -5.78 3.13
N ALA A 227 -15.81 -6.22 2.19
CA ALA A 227 -16.93 -7.12 2.47
C ALA A 227 -16.44 -8.44 3.08
N ALA A 228 -15.34 -9.00 2.57
CA ALA A 228 -14.72 -10.21 3.12
C ALA A 228 -14.18 -10.01 4.56
N VAL A 229 -13.71 -8.81 4.90
CA VAL A 229 -13.30 -8.46 6.27
C VAL A 229 -14.52 -8.42 7.19
N LYS A 230 -15.57 -7.70 6.79
CA LYS A 230 -16.82 -7.56 7.56
C LYS A 230 -17.50 -8.92 7.76
N ALA A 231 -17.49 -9.79 6.74
CA ALA A 231 -18.07 -11.13 6.80
C ALA A 231 -17.37 -12.07 7.82
N ARG A 232 -16.12 -11.78 8.19
CA ARG A 232 -15.40 -12.50 9.24
C ARG A 232 -15.71 -12.00 10.66
N GLY A 233 -16.68 -11.10 10.80
CA GLY A 233 -17.05 -10.49 12.07
C GLY A 233 -16.06 -9.45 12.58
N LEU A 234 -15.12 -9.01 11.74
CA LEU A 234 -14.12 -8.01 12.12
C LEU A 234 -14.68 -6.60 11.90
N GLY A 235 -14.58 -5.77 12.95
CA GLY A 235 -14.94 -4.35 12.86
C GLY A 235 -14.00 -3.59 11.93
N TRP A 236 -14.57 -2.72 11.08
CA TRP A 236 -13.79 -1.83 10.21
C TRP A 236 -13.87 -0.38 10.73
N PRO A 237 -12.83 0.14 11.40
CA PRO A 237 -12.92 1.41 12.10
C PRO A 237 -12.78 2.64 11.19
N PHE A 238 -12.39 2.45 9.91
CA PHE A 238 -12.13 3.56 9.00
C PHE A 238 -13.39 4.09 8.27
N GLY A 239 -14.51 3.38 8.37
CA GLY A 239 -15.76 3.71 7.66
C GLY A 239 -15.73 3.36 6.18
N ASP A 240 -16.74 3.82 5.43
CA ASP A 240 -16.84 3.57 3.98
C ASP A 240 -16.10 4.68 3.20
N LEU A 241 -15.18 4.29 2.31
CA LEU A 241 -14.31 5.23 1.58
C LEU A 241 -15.04 5.89 0.40
N PRO A 242 -15.05 7.23 0.30
CA PRO A 242 -15.50 7.94 -0.89
C PRO A 242 -14.53 7.76 -2.06
N ASP A 243 -15.03 7.91 -3.29
CA ASP A 243 -14.16 7.95 -4.48
C ASP A 243 -13.16 9.12 -4.41
N GLY A 244 -11.99 8.92 -5.00
CA GLY A 244 -10.89 9.90 -4.96
C GLY A 244 -10.12 9.96 -3.64
N HIS A 245 -10.59 9.26 -2.60
CA HIS A 245 -9.99 9.24 -1.27
C HIS A 245 -9.22 7.94 -1.01
N GLU A 246 -8.37 7.97 0.00
CA GLU A 246 -7.64 6.81 0.50
C GLU A 246 -7.75 6.71 2.02
N TYR A 247 -7.85 5.49 2.55
CA TYR A 247 -7.79 5.27 4.00
C TYR A 247 -6.44 5.71 4.51
N LEU A 248 -6.45 6.43 5.64
CA LEU A 248 -5.24 6.89 6.30
C LEU A 248 -4.95 6.00 7.50
N LEU A 249 -3.73 5.45 7.54
CA LEU A 249 -3.19 4.79 8.72
C LEU A 249 -1.90 5.49 9.14
N LEU A 250 -1.78 5.72 10.45
CA LEU A 250 -0.55 6.13 11.12
C LEU A 250 -0.44 5.33 12.43
N VAL A 251 0.65 4.61 12.61
CA VAL A 251 0.82 3.69 13.74
C VAL A 251 2.26 3.72 14.25
N LYS A 252 2.44 3.81 15.57
CA LYS A 252 3.76 3.62 16.17
C LYS A 252 4.09 2.13 16.16
N ALA A 253 5.28 1.77 15.71
CA ALA A 253 5.72 0.38 15.75
C ALA A 253 5.65 -0.19 17.18
N VAL A 254 5.22 -1.46 17.28
CA VAL A 254 5.12 -2.26 18.50
C VAL A 254 5.83 -3.60 18.38
#